data_AF-I3D9X9-F1
#
_entry.id   AF-I3D9X9-F1
#
_cell.length_a   1.000
_cell.length_b   1.000
_cell.length_c   1.000
_cell.angle_alpha   90.00
_cell.angle_beta   90.00
_cell.angle_gamma   90.00
#
_symmetry.space_group_name_H-M   'P 1'
#
loop_
_entity.id
_entity.type
_entity.pdbx_description
1 polymer ?
#
loop_
_entity_poly.entity_id
_entity_poly.type
_entity_poly.pdbx_seq_one_letter_code
_entity_poly.pdbx_strand_id
1 'polypeptide(L)'
;MSIPAQESSTLANFIWKNAEDLWGDFPHTDFGKIILPFTVLRRLECVLEPNKEAVLTAYNQYKDKGLMLDEILKTTSGTPFYNTS
;
A
#
# COMPACT_ATOMS: atom_id res chain seq x y z
N MET A 1 24.14 28.87 -15.17
CA MET A 1 24.05 27.39 -15.12
C MET A 1 22.88 27.06 -14.22
N SER A 2 21.89 26.38 -14.78
CA SER A 2 20.48 26.27 -14.37
C SER A 2 20.22 25.28 -13.22
N ILE A 3 19.22 25.58 -12.38
CA ILE A 3 18.53 24.60 -11.53
C ILE A 3 17.08 24.54 -12.03
N PRO A 4 16.58 23.41 -12.56
CA PRO A 4 15.20 23.31 -12.99
C PRO A 4 14.31 23.04 -11.77
N ALA A 5 13.54 24.04 -11.35
CA ALA A 5 12.47 23.89 -10.37
C ALA A 5 11.13 23.68 -11.10
N GLN A 6 10.90 22.50 -11.71
CA GLN A 6 9.67 22.24 -12.49
C GLN A 6 9.04 20.84 -12.30
N GLU A 7 9.59 19.96 -11.45
CA GLU A 7 9.01 18.60 -11.28
C GLU A 7 7.89 18.54 -10.22
N SER A 8 8.00 19.26 -9.10
CA SER A 8 7.04 19.15 -7.99
C SER A 8 5.64 19.70 -8.33
N SER A 9 5.56 20.83 -9.04
CA SER A 9 4.28 21.41 -9.48
C SER A 9 3.56 20.50 -10.48
N THR A 10 4.32 19.83 -11.35
CA THR A 10 3.80 18.91 -12.36
C THR A 10 3.17 17.67 -11.72
N LEU A 11 3.83 17.08 -10.71
CA LEU A 11 3.31 15.91 -10.00
C LEU A 11 2.06 16.25 -9.17
N ALA A 12 2.06 17.37 -8.47
CA ALA A 12 0.89 17.81 -7.71
C ALA A 12 -0.33 18.05 -8.62
N ASN A 13 -0.13 18.71 -9.76
CA ASN A 13 -1.18 18.93 -10.77
C ASN A 13 -1.68 17.61 -11.36
N PHE A 14 -0.79 16.66 -11.62
CA PHE A 14 -1.17 15.32 -12.08
C PHE A 14 -2.03 14.58 -11.05
N ILE A 15 -1.63 14.60 -9.77
CA ILE A 15 -2.40 13.97 -8.69
C ILE A 15 -3.80 14.58 -8.57
N TRP A 16 -3.90 15.91 -8.58
CA TRP A 16 -5.20 16.61 -8.51
C TRP A 16 -6.10 16.30 -9.70
N LYS A 17 -5.56 16.31 -10.93
CA LYS A 17 -6.33 15.96 -12.13
C LYS A 17 -6.91 14.54 -12.06
N ASN A 18 -6.09 13.56 -11.65
CA ASN A 18 -6.58 12.18 -11.50
C ASN A 18 -7.65 12.09 -10.40
N ALA A 19 -7.51 12.85 -9.31
CA ALA A 19 -8.51 12.89 -8.25
C ALA A 19 -9.85 13.47 -8.73
N GLU A 20 -9.82 14.54 -9.53
CA GLU A 20 -11.00 15.12 -10.17
C GLU A 20 -11.70 14.10 -11.09
N ASP A 21 -10.93 13.35 -11.89
CA ASP A 21 -11.46 12.30 -12.78
C ASP A 21 -12.14 11.15 -12.00
N LEU A 22 -11.66 10.85 -10.79
CA LEU A 22 -12.15 9.75 -9.93
C LEU A 22 -13.38 10.13 -9.09
N TRP A 23 -13.68 11.43 -8.88
CA TRP A 23 -14.77 11.85 -7.98
C TRP A 23 -16.14 11.92 -8.60
N GLY A 24 -16.28 12.15 -9.90
CA GLY A 24 -17.60 12.27 -10.53
C GLY A 24 -18.55 13.18 -9.72
N ASP A 25 -19.70 12.64 -9.28
CA ASP A 25 -20.74 13.37 -8.53
C ASP A 25 -20.55 13.35 -6.99
N PHE A 26 -19.43 12.82 -6.46
CA PHE A 26 -19.23 12.77 -5.00
C PHE A 26 -18.94 14.15 -4.40
N PRO A 27 -19.56 14.50 -3.26
CA PRO A 27 -19.23 15.74 -2.56
C PRO A 27 -17.74 15.73 -2.14
N HIS A 28 -17.02 16.82 -2.40
CA HIS A 28 -15.61 16.97 -1.99
C HIS A 28 -15.41 16.73 -0.48
N THR A 29 -16.43 17.01 0.33
CA THR A 29 -16.44 16.77 1.78
C THR A 29 -16.42 15.28 2.16
N ASP A 30 -16.90 14.40 1.29
CA ASP A 30 -16.93 12.95 1.53
C ASP A 30 -15.70 12.24 0.99
N PHE A 31 -14.93 12.86 0.08
CA PHE A 31 -13.74 12.21 -0.45
C PHE A 31 -12.73 11.84 0.64
N GLY A 32 -12.59 12.67 1.67
CA GLY A 32 -11.75 12.34 2.83
C GLY A 32 -12.06 10.97 3.42
N LYS A 33 -13.34 10.58 3.46
CA LYS A 33 -13.78 9.27 3.98
C LYS A 33 -13.36 8.10 3.08
N ILE A 34 -13.15 8.35 1.79
CA ILE A 34 -12.73 7.35 0.81
C ILE A 34 -11.21 7.25 0.79
N ILE A 35 -10.51 8.37 0.59
CA ILE A 35 -9.06 8.36 0.36
C ILE A 35 -8.25 7.98 1.60
N LEU A 36 -8.71 8.34 2.80
CA LEU A 36 -7.96 8.09 4.02
C LEU A 36 -7.79 6.58 4.28
N PRO A 37 -8.86 5.74 4.24
CA PRO A 37 -8.71 4.29 4.30
C PRO A 37 -7.75 3.74 3.25
N PHE A 38 -7.86 4.17 1.98
CA PHE A 38 -6.97 3.69 0.92
C PHE A 38 -5.51 4.11 1.12
N THR A 39 -5.29 5.31 1.65
CA THR A 39 -3.94 5.80 1.97
C THR A 39 -3.31 4.97 3.09
N VAL A 40 -4.10 4.61 4.11
CA VAL A 40 -3.66 3.71 5.18
C VAL A 40 -3.34 2.32 4.61
N LEU A 41 -4.23 1.74 3.79
CA LEU A 41 -4.00 0.44 3.14
C LEU A 41 -2.74 0.46 2.28
N ARG A 42 -2.55 1.49 1.44
CA ARG A 42 -1.32 1.61 0.62
C ARG A 42 -0.08 1.69 1.50
N ARG A 43 -0.13 2.42 2.61
CA ARG A 43 1.00 2.54 3.54
C ARG A 43 1.33 1.20 4.22
N LEU A 44 0.31 0.42 4.61
CA LEU A 44 0.52 -0.93 5.14
C LEU A 44 1.12 -1.85 4.08
N GLU A 45 0.63 -1.81 2.83
CA GLU A 45 1.20 -2.59 1.73
C GLU A 45 2.66 -2.20 1.44
N CYS A 46 3.00 -0.91 1.43
CA CYS A 46 4.39 -0.47 1.25
C CYS A 46 5.33 -1.01 2.33
N VAL A 47 4.86 -1.21 3.56
CA VAL A 47 5.65 -1.81 4.64
C VAL A 47 5.94 -3.30 4.35
N LEU A 48 5.00 -4.00 3.72
CA LEU A 48 5.13 -5.42 3.38
C LEU A 48 5.84 -5.67 2.03
N GLU A 49 5.84 -4.68 1.14
CA GLU A 49 6.36 -4.75 -0.24
C GLU A 49 7.78 -5.37 -0.34
N PRO A 50 8.75 -5.06 0.54
CA PRO A 50 10.08 -5.67 0.47
C PRO A 50 10.09 -7.19 0.72
N ASN A 51 9.15 -7.70 1.51
CA ASN A 51 9.15 -9.08 2.02
C ASN A 51 7.97 -9.91 1.50
N LYS A 52 7.14 -9.35 0.60
CA LYS A 52 5.87 -9.94 0.15
C LYS A 52 6.06 -11.33 -0.46
N GLU A 53 7.02 -11.48 -1.38
CA GLU A 53 7.27 -12.79 -2.03
C GLU A 53 7.73 -13.87 -1.04
N ALA A 54 8.55 -13.48 -0.06
CA ALA A 54 9.01 -14.40 0.99
C ALA A 54 7.85 -14.87 1.86
N VAL A 55 6.96 -13.96 2.26
CA VAL A 55 5.74 -14.28 3.03
C VAL A 55 4.83 -15.22 2.26
N LEU A 56 4.58 -14.97 0.97
CA LEU A 56 3.74 -15.83 0.13
C LEU A 56 4.35 -17.23 -0.08
N THR A 57 5.67 -17.30 -0.23
CA THR A 57 6.40 -18.57 -0.35
C THR A 57 6.28 -19.38 0.94
N ALA A 58 6.55 -18.74 2.08
CA ALA A 58 6.41 -19.37 3.39
C ALA A 58 4.96 -19.82 3.64
N TYR A 59 3.97 -18.98 3.29
CA TYR A 59 2.55 -19.34 3.41
C TYR A 59 2.23 -20.62 2.65
N ASN A 60 2.60 -20.70 1.37
CA ASN A 60 2.35 -21.89 0.55
C ASN A 60 3.12 -23.12 1.02
N GLN A 61 4.31 -22.94 1.60
CA GLN A 61 5.13 -24.04 2.10
C GLN A 61 4.59 -24.63 3.40
N TYR A 62 3.97 -23.83 4.27
CA TYR A 62 3.66 -24.22 5.65
C TYR A 62 2.17 -24.27 5.99
N LYS A 63 1.27 -23.72 5.17
CA LYS A 63 -0.18 -23.68 5.44
C LYS A 63 -0.81 -25.03 5.75
N ASP A 64 -0.34 -26.10 5.11
CA ASP A 64 -0.91 -27.46 5.26
C ASP A 64 -0.14 -28.36 6.25
N LYS A 65 0.89 -27.82 6.91
CA LYS A 65 1.84 -28.62 7.73
C LYS A 65 1.55 -28.64 9.23
N GLY A 66 0.45 -28.03 9.67
CA GLY A 66 0.07 -27.98 11.10
C GLY A 66 1.06 -27.24 12.00
N LEU A 67 1.88 -26.35 11.43
CA LEU A 67 2.86 -25.52 12.14
C LEU A 67 2.22 -24.22 12.64
N MET A 68 2.95 -23.50 13.51
CA MET A 68 2.57 -22.15 13.97
C MET A 68 2.76 -21.13 12.84
N LEU A 69 1.88 -21.18 11.84
CA LEU A 69 1.95 -20.38 10.61
C LEU A 69 2.04 -18.88 10.89
N ASP A 70 1.26 -18.37 11.85
CA ASP A 70 1.22 -16.96 12.23
C ASP A 70 2.61 -16.43 12.68
N GLU A 71 3.33 -17.19 13.49
CA GLU A 71 4.67 -16.81 13.97
C GLU A 71 5.71 -16.82 12.83
N ILE A 72 5.63 -17.83 11.95
CA ILE A 72 6.50 -17.94 10.77
C ILE A 72 6.29 -16.73 9.85
N LEU A 73 5.04 -16.36 9.57
CA LEU A 73 4.73 -15.27 8.65
C LEU A 73 5.08 -13.90 9.25
N LYS A 74 4.85 -13.67 10.55
CA LYS A 74 5.30 -12.47 11.24
C LYS A 74 6.82 -12.33 11.19
N THR A 75 7.54 -13.41 11.48
CA THR A 75 9.01 -13.44 11.41
C THR A 75 9.51 -13.16 9.99
N THR A 76 8.86 -13.77 8.98
CA THR A 76 9.22 -13.57 7.56
C THR A 76 8.90 -12.16 7.07
N SER A 77 7.80 -11.57 7.53
CA SER A 77 7.43 -10.19 7.19
C SER A 77 8.33 -9.15 7.88
N GLY A 78 8.96 -9.50 9.01
CA GLY A 78 9.70 -8.56 9.85
C GLY A 78 8.82 -7.58 10.62
N THR A 79 7.50 -7.78 10.62
CA THR A 79 6.51 -6.89 11.25
C THR A 79 5.46 -7.71 12.02
N PRO A 80 4.67 -7.12 12.92
CA PRO A 80 3.65 -7.85 13.68
C PRO A 80 2.42 -8.23 12.83
N PHE A 81 2.41 -7.93 11.54
CA PHE A 81 1.32 -8.22 10.61
C PHE A 81 1.88 -8.73 9.27
N TYR A 82 1.03 -9.34 8.47
CA TYR A 82 1.41 -9.85 7.14
C TYR A 82 0.17 -9.89 6.23
N ASN A 83 0.41 -9.98 4.94
CA ASN A 83 -0.64 -10.18 3.94
C ASN A 83 -0.33 -11.44 3.12
N THR A 84 -1.34 -12.31 2.95
CA THR A 84 -1.26 -13.54 2.15
C THR A 84 -2.03 -13.47 0.84
N SER A 85 -2.50 -12.27 0.45
CA SER A 85 -3.25 -11.97 -0.78
C SER A 85 -2.41 -11.28 -1.85
#